data_AF-T0TGW6-F1
#
_entry.id   AF-T0TGW6-F1
#
_cell.length_a   1.000
_cell.length_b   1.000
_cell.length_c   1.000
_cell.angle_alpha   90.00
_cell.angle_beta   90.00
_cell.angle_gamma   90.00
#
_symmetry.space_group_name_H-M   'P 1'
#
loop_
_entity.id
_entity.type
_entity.pdbx_description
1 polymer ?
#
loop_
_entity_poly.entity_id
_entity_poly.type
_entity_poly.pdbx_seq_one_letter_code
_entity_poly.pdbx_strand_id
1 'polypeptide(L)'
;MLECGFSFNQKFREYFSVATGVEPFKFNADMATAWRKVKAGNDLNFTIQDMLKVYYGESDYAKYDHSVCQWNQFLKDFCSDEFSDFYSNKLKVAAILWKEVRDSTNEKIYSRQLLDEYRCKIEECQK
;
A
#
# COMPACT_ATOMS: atom_id res chain seq x y z
N MET A 1 6.93 13.43 18.93
CA MET A 1 7.61 13.34 17.61
C MET A 1 7.54 14.64 16.80
N LEU A 2 6.43 15.36 16.84
CA LEU A 2 6.24 16.59 16.05
C LEU A 2 7.26 17.68 16.44
N GLU A 3 7.55 17.81 17.74
CA GLU A 3 8.51 18.79 18.27
C GLU A 3 9.97 18.54 17.82
N CYS A 4 10.36 17.28 17.61
CA CYS A 4 11.72 16.96 17.18
C CYS A 4 11.91 16.95 15.66
N GLY A 5 10.90 17.38 14.89
CA GLY A 5 10.97 17.50 13.43
C GLY A 5 11.14 16.15 12.72
N PHE A 6 10.55 15.08 13.26
CA PHE A 6 10.67 13.74 12.71
C PHE A 6 10.32 13.69 11.20
N SER A 7 11.15 13.02 10.41
CA SER A 7 10.89 12.75 9.00
C SER A 7 11.61 11.48 8.55
N PHE A 8 11.11 10.86 7.49
CA PHE A 8 11.69 9.65 6.89
C PHE A 8 12.95 9.98 6.08
N ASN A 9 14.00 10.44 6.75
CA ASN A 9 15.26 10.85 6.14
C ASN A 9 16.43 9.98 6.64
N GLN A 10 17.62 10.25 6.10
CA GLN A 10 18.84 9.50 6.45
C GLN A 10 19.22 9.63 7.93
N LYS A 11 19.12 10.83 8.51
CA LYS A 11 19.42 11.07 9.93
C LYS A 11 18.60 10.18 10.85
N PHE A 12 17.27 10.09 10.63
CA PHE A 12 16.44 9.21 11.42
C PHE A 12 16.66 7.74 11.06
N ARG A 13 16.99 7.41 9.80
CA ARG A 13 17.34 6.04 9.44
C ARG A 13 18.55 5.53 10.24
N GLU A 14 19.60 6.34 10.37
CA GLU A 14 20.79 6.03 11.19
C GLU A 14 20.43 5.87 12.67
N TYR A 15 19.63 6.78 13.21
CA TYR A 15 19.15 6.68 14.59
C TYR A 15 18.42 5.36 14.86
N PHE A 16 17.47 5.00 13.99
CA PHE A 16 16.72 3.75 14.13
C PHE A 16 17.59 2.51 13.86
N SER A 17 18.59 2.60 12.97
CA SER A 17 19.59 1.56 12.76
C SER A 17 20.35 1.24 14.05
N VAL A 18 20.81 2.26 14.76
CA VAL A 18 21.48 2.10 16.06
C VAL A 18 20.52 1.55 17.12
N ALA A 19 19.29 2.07 17.18
CA ALA A 19 18.31 1.65 18.18
C ALA A 19 17.81 0.21 18.00
N THR A 20 17.79 -0.30 16.77
CA THR A 20 17.30 -1.65 16.43
C THR A 20 18.41 -2.67 16.19
N GLY A 21 19.66 -2.22 15.98
CA GLY A 21 20.77 -3.07 15.57
C GLY A 21 20.67 -3.60 14.13
N VAL A 22 19.76 -3.05 13.31
CA VAL A 22 19.50 -3.50 11.94
C VAL A 22 20.13 -2.54 10.93
N GLU A 23 21.07 -3.03 10.12
CA GLU A 23 21.71 -2.26 9.04
C GLU A 23 21.69 -3.02 7.70
N PRO A 24 21.15 -2.44 6.61
CA PRO A 24 20.55 -1.11 6.51
C PRO A 24 19.11 -1.07 7.06
N PHE A 25 18.83 -0.14 7.99
CA PHE A 25 17.48 0.07 8.51
C PHE A 25 16.51 0.54 7.43
N LYS A 26 15.29 0.00 7.43
CA LYS A 26 14.18 0.41 6.56
C LYS A 26 12.93 0.67 7.39
N PHE A 27 12.36 1.87 7.24
CA PHE A 27 11.03 2.18 7.74
C PHE A 27 10.00 1.28 7.06
N ASN A 28 9.16 0.62 7.84
CA ASN A 28 8.09 -0.24 7.32
C ASN A 28 6.81 0.57 7.04
N ALA A 29 5.82 -0.07 6.41
CA ALA A 29 4.57 0.57 6.03
C ALA A 29 3.72 0.99 7.24
N ASP A 30 3.81 0.25 8.35
CA ASP A 30 3.11 0.57 9.60
C ASP A 30 3.64 1.86 10.22
N MET A 31 4.95 2.04 10.28
CA MET A 31 5.59 3.29 10.74
C MET A 31 5.17 4.49 9.87
N ALA A 32 5.08 4.29 8.54
CA ALA A 32 4.59 5.32 7.63
C ALA A 32 3.12 5.68 7.93
N THR A 33 2.30 4.68 8.24
CA THR A 33 0.88 4.86 8.55
C THR A 33 0.69 5.53 9.91
N ALA A 34 1.44 5.11 10.93
CA ALA A 34 1.50 5.76 12.23
C ALA A 34 1.88 7.23 12.10
N TRP A 35 2.91 7.56 11.32
CA TRP A 35 3.31 8.95 11.13
C TRP A 35 2.24 9.80 10.44
N ARG A 36 1.54 9.26 9.44
CA ARG A 36 0.39 9.96 8.83
C ARG A 36 -0.71 10.23 9.85
N LYS A 37 -1.02 9.24 10.70
CA LYS A 37 -2.03 9.37 11.77
C LYS A 37 -1.63 10.44 12.80
N VAL A 38 -0.38 10.45 13.23
CA VAL A 38 0.18 11.46 14.15
C VAL A 38 0.02 12.87 13.59
N LYS A 39 0.36 13.08 12.30
CA LYS A 39 0.19 14.38 11.66
C LYS A 39 -1.28 14.77 11.52
N ALA A 40 -2.13 13.85 11.08
CA ALA A 40 -3.55 14.11 10.85
C ALA A 40 -4.28 14.46 12.16
N GLY A 41 -3.93 13.79 13.25
CA GLY A 41 -4.49 14.04 14.58
C GLY A 41 -3.75 15.07 15.42
N ASN A 42 -2.64 15.63 14.92
CA ASN A 42 -1.72 16.47 15.70
C ASN A 42 -1.35 15.83 17.06
N ASP A 43 -1.04 14.53 17.05
CA ASP A 43 -0.80 13.75 18.26
C ASP A 43 0.57 14.09 18.86
N LEU A 44 0.55 15.00 19.85
CA LEU A 44 1.76 15.45 20.54
C LEU A 44 2.35 14.38 21.47
N ASN A 45 1.53 13.42 21.91
CA ASN A 45 1.94 12.39 22.87
C ASN A 45 2.70 11.25 22.19
N PHE A 46 2.59 11.10 20.87
CA PHE A 46 3.27 10.04 20.15
C PHE A 46 4.80 10.23 20.12
N THR A 47 5.52 9.26 20.67
CA THR A 47 6.98 9.32 20.86
C THR A 47 7.75 8.46 19.86
N ILE A 48 9.09 8.57 19.90
CA ILE A 48 9.99 7.67 19.15
C ILE A 48 9.86 6.23 19.65
N GLN A 49 9.66 6.03 20.96
CA GLN A 49 9.47 4.71 21.54
C GLN A 49 8.18 4.05 21.03
N ASP A 50 7.10 4.82 20.87
CA ASP A 50 5.86 4.30 20.30
C ASP A 50 6.04 3.90 18.83
N MET A 51 6.83 4.67 18.07
CA MET A 51 7.19 4.28 16.70
C MET A 51 8.01 2.99 16.64
N LEU A 52 8.88 2.73 17.62
CA LEU A 52 9.61 1.47 17.73
C LEU A 52 8.67 0.30 18.07
N LYS A 53 7.68 0.51 18.95
CA LYS A 53 6.66 -0.52 19.22
C LYS A 53 5.86 -0.85 17.95
N VAL A 54 5.51 0.15 17.14
CA VAL A 54 4.90 -0.05 15.82
C VAL A 54 5.83 -0.85 14.90
N TYR A 55 7.13 -0.54 14.88
CA TYR A 55 8.12 -1.27 14.07
C TYR A 55 8.19 -2.76 14.43
N TYR A 56 8.19 -3.11 15.72
CA TYR A 56 8.22 -4.49 16.20
C TYR A 56 6.85 -5.20 16.17
N GLY A 57 5.78 -4.50 15.78
CA GLY A 57 4.42 -5.04 15.77
C GLY A 57 3.79 -5.18 17.16
N GLU A 58 4.38 -4.53 18.17
CA GLU A 58 3.93 -4.52 19.58
C GLU A 58 2.84 -3.47 19.85
N SER A 59 2.52 -2.63 18.87
CA SER A 59 1.47 -1.62 18.96
C SER A 59 0.48 -1.75 17.81
N ASP A 60 -0.82 -1.62 18.14
CA ASP A 60 -1.92 -1.52 17.19
C ASP A 60 -2.25 -0.06 16.81
N TYR A 61 -1.44 0.91 17.26
CA TYR A 61 -1.68 2.35 17.04
C TYR A 61 -1.96 2.68 15.58
N ALA A 62 -1.22 2.06 14.67
CA ALA A 62 -1.53 2.04 13.26
C ALA A 62 -1.06 0.73 12.65
N LYS A 63 -1.92 0.13 11.82
CA LYS A 63 -1.57 -0.96 10.92
C LYS A 63 -1.79 -0.48 9.50
N TYR A 64 -0.81 -0.73 8.67
CA TYR A 64 -0.94 -0.57 7.23
C TYR A 64 -1.96 -1.58 6.74
N ASP A 65 -3.04 -1.07 6.17
CA ASP A 65 -4.03 -1.92 5.54
C ASP A 65 -3.44 -2.52 4.25
N HIS A 66 -3.02 -3.77 4.34
CA HIS A 66 -2.52 -4.53 3.19
C HIS A 66 -3.60 -4.74 2.12
N SER A 67 -4.89 -4.47 2.38
CA SER A 67 -5.91 -4.41 1.33
C SER A 67 -5.62 -3.27 0.32
N VAL A 68 -4.93 -2.21 0.75
CA VAL A 68 -4.45 -1.13 -0.14
C VAL A 68 -3.32 -1.61 -1.06
N CYS A 69 -2.65 -2.72 -0.72
CA CYS A 69 -1.69 -3.41 -1.61
C CYS A 69 -2.40 -4.30 -2.65
N GLN A 70 -3.63 -4.76 -2.40
CA GLN A 70 -4.31 -5.67 -3.31
C GLN A 70 -4.53 -5.05 -4.69
N TRP A 71 -4.78 -3.73 -4.78
CA TRP A 71 -4.81 -3.03 -6.06
C TRP A 71 -3.44 -3.08 -6.78
N ASN A 72 -2.35 -2.82 -6.06
CA ASN A 72 -1.01 -2.83 -6.66
C ASN A 72 -0.62 -4.23 -7.11
N GLN A 73 -0.97 -5.25 -6.33
CA GLN A 73 -0.75 -6.65 -6.67
C GLN A 73 -1.61 -7.05 -7.87
N PHE A 74 -2.90 -6.72 -7.86
CA PHE A 74 -3.83 -6.93 -8.97
C PHE A 74 -3.33 -6.28 -10.27
N LEU A 75 -2.91 -5.02 -10.20
CA LEU A 75 -2.38 -4.28 -11.34
C LEU A 75 -1.07 -4.90 -11.85
N LYS A 76 -0.18 -5.32 -10.95
CA LYS A 76 1.06 -6.00 -11.31
C LYS A 76 0.79 -7.34 -12.00
N ASP A 77 -0.15 -8.12 -11.47
CA ASP A 77 -0.53 -9.42 -12.02
C ASP A 77 -1.21 -9.27 -13.38
N PHE A 78 -2.13 -8.32 -13.52
CA PHE A 78 -2.74 -7.96 -14.80
C PHE A 78 -1.69 -7.53 -15.83
N CYS A 79 -0.79 -6.60 -15.48
CA CYS A 79 0.26 -6.13 -16.38
C CYS A 79 1.30 -7.20 -16.74
N SER A 80 1.40 -8.28 -15.96
CA SER A 80 2.27 -9.42 -16.25
C SER A 80 1.61 -10.46 -17.17
N ASP A 81 0.29 -10.35 -17.41
CA ASP A 81 -0.42 -11.18 -18.38
C ASP A 81 -0.19 -10.64 -19.80
N GLU A 82 0.19 -11.53 -20.71
CA GLU A 82 0.34 -11.24 -22.15
C GLU A 82 -0.94 -10.65 -22.75
N PHE A 83 -2.11 -11.02 -22.22
CA PHE A 83 -3.38 -10.45 -22.70
C PHE A 83 -3.54 -8.97 -22.36
N SER A 84 -2.80 -8.45 -21.38
CA SER A 84 -2.81 -7.02 -21.08
C SER A 84 -2.26 -6.18 -22.24
N ASP A 85 -1.42 -6.75 -23.10
CA ASP A 85 -0.84 -6.07 -24.27
C ASP A 85 -1.87 -5.77 -25.37
N PHE A 86 -3.02 -6.46 -25.37
CA PHE A 86 -4.13 -6.14 -26.28
C PHE A 86 -4.83 -4.82 -25.92
N TYR A 87 -4.52 -4.22 -24.77
CA TYR A 87 -5.15 -3.01 -24.28
C TYR A 87 -4.18 -1.83 -24.25
N SER A 88 -4.46 -0.81 -25.06
CA SER A 88 -3.66 0.42 -25.11
C SER A 88 -3.66 1.19 -23.78
N ASN A 89 -4.79 1.17 -23.05
CA ASN A 89 -4.91 1.79 -21.73
C ASN A 89 -5.07 0.74 -20.62
N LYS A 90 -3.97 0.04 -20.33
CA LYS A 90 -3.88 -1.00 -19.29
C LYS A 90 -4.42 -0.54 -17.93
N LEU A 91 -4.10 0.69 -17.52
CA LEU A 91 -4.50 1.22 -16.22
C LEU A 91 -6.03 1.39 -16.12
N LYS A 92 -6.67 1.86 -17.19
CA LYS A 92 -8.14 2.01 -17.23
C LYS A 92 -8.83 0.65 -17.19
N VAL A 93 -8.33 -0.33 -17.94
CA VAL A 93 -8.85 -1.71 -17.93
C VAL A 93 -8.70 -2.34 -16.55
N ALA A 94 -7.50 -2.27 -15.96
CA ALA A 94 -7.25 -2.76 -14.61
C ALA A 94 -8.19 -2.11 -13.59
N ALA A 95 -8.44 -0.80 -13.67
CA ALA A 95 -9.30 -0.09 -12.74
C ALA A 95 -10.77 -0.54 -12.83
N ILE A 96 -11.26 -0.84 -14.04
CA ILE A 96 -12.60 -1.40 -14.27
C ILE A 96 -12.71 -2.76 -13.60
N LEU A 97 -11.78 -3.66 -13.91
CA LEU A 97 -11.78 -5.01 -13.34
C LEU A 97 -11.65 -4.99 -11.81
N TRP A 98 -10.75 -4.16 -11.30
CA TRP A 98 -10.56 -4.01 -9.86
C TRP A 98 -11.81 -3.51 -9.16
N LYS A 99 -12.55 -2.57 -9.75
CA LYS A 99 -13.81 -2.10 -9.18
C LYS A 99 -14.80 -3.25 -9.02
N GLU A 100 -14.96 -4.07 -10.05
CA GLU A 100 -15.87 -5.22 -10.04
C GLU A 100 -15.47 -6.26 -8.99
N VAL A 101 -14.18 -6.64 -8.96
CA VAL A 101 -13.68 -7.63 -8.00
C VAL A 101 -13.73 -7.11 -6.56
N ARG A 102 -13.35 -5.84 -6.35
CA ARG A 102 -13.36 -5.21 -5.01
C ARG A 102 -14.76 -5.14 -4.42
N ASP A 103 -15.75 -4.81 -5.25
CA ASP A 103 -17.14 -4.65 -4.83
C ASP A 103 -17.87 -6.02 -4.75
N SER A 104 -17.22 -7.11 -5.19
CA SER A 104 -17.71 -8.49 -5.11
C SER A 104 -17.26 -9.23 -3.84
N THR A 105 -17.86 -10.40 -3.60
CA THR A 105 -17.43 -11.36 -2.58
C THR A 105 -16.23 -12.22 -3.02
N ASN A 106 -15.77 -12.08 -4.27
CA ASN A 106 -14.70 -12.90 -4.82
C ASN A 106 -13.33 -12.51 -4.28
N GLU A 107 -12.35 -13.39 -4.51
CA GLU A 107 -10.96 -13.12 -4.17
C GLU A 107 -10.45 -11.88 -4.91
N LYS A 108 -9.78 -10.98 -4.18
CA LYS A 108 -9.30 -9.69 -4.69
C LYS A 108 -7.98 -9.82 -5.44
N ILE A 109 -7.95 -10.79 -6.36
CA ILE A 109 -6.80 -11.17 -7.17
C ILE A 109 -7.15 -11.06 -8.65
N TYR A 110 -6.15 -10.85 -9.49
CA TYR A 110 -6.35 -10.91 -10.93
C TYR A 110 -6.47 -12.36 -11.37
N SER A 111 -7.46 -12.64 -12.22
CA SER A 111 -7.55 -13.88 -12.98
C SER A 111 -7.90 -13.56 -14.42
N ARG A 112 -7.38 -14.36 -15.36
CA ARG A 112 -7.66 -14.17 -16.79
C ARG A 112 -9.15 -14.26 -17.12
N GLN A 113 -9.92 -15.03 -16.34
CA GLN A 113 -11.37 -15.15 -16.50
C GLN A 113 -12.09 -13.82 -16.37
N LEU A 114 -11.56 -12.87 -15.58
CA LEU A 114 -12.12 -11.53 -15.44
C LEU A 114 -12.17 -10.76 -16.77
N LEU A 115 -11.21 -11.03 -17.68
CA LEU A 115 -11.20 -10.39 -19.00
C LEU A 115 -12.36 -10.86 -19.88
N ASP A 116 -12.72 -12.13 -19.76
CA ASP A 116 -13.84 -12.71 -20.49
C ASP A 116 -15.18 -12.32 -19.86
N GLU A 117 -15.28 -12.38 -18.54
CA GLU A 117 -16.49 -12.06 -17.77
C GLU A 117 -16.90 -10.58 -17.92
N TYR A 118 -15.93 -9.66 -17.87
CA TYR A 118 -16.17 -8.22 -17.95
C TYR A 118 -15.84 -7.61 -19.31
N ARG A 119 -15.69 -8.45 -20.35
CA ARG A 119 -15.34 -8.02 -21.73
C ARG A 119 -16.20 -6.86 -22.22
N CYS A 120 -17.53 -6.97 -22.09
CA CYS A 120 -18.46 -5.94 -22.53
C CYS A 120 -18.18 -4.57 -21.86
N LYS A 121 -17.88 -4.56 -20.56
CA LYS A 121 -17.58 -3.33 -19.80
C LYS A 121 -16.22 -2.73 -20.19
N ILE A 122 -15.26 -3.59 -20.52
CA ILE A 122 -13.93 -3.16 -21.00
C ILE A 122 -14.07 -2.48 -22.37
N GLU A 123 -14.80 -3.10 -23.29
CA GLU A 123 -15.01 -2.60 -24.66
C GLU A 123 -15.79 -1.28 -24.70
N GLU A 124 -16.81 -1.13 -23.84
CA GLU A 124 -17.55 0.14 -23.70
C GLU A 124 -16.65 1.31 -23.24
N CYS A 125 -15.61 1.03 -22.47
CA CYS A 125 -14.69 2.04 -21.95
C CYS A 125 -13.48 2.32 -22.87
N GLN A 126 -13.33 1.60 -23.98
CA GLN A 126 -12.28 1.82 -24.99
C GLN A 126 -12.72 2.72 -26.14
N LYS A 127 -14.02 3.02 -26.25
CA LYS A 127 -14.56 4.09 -27.10
C LYS A 127 -14.25 5.46 -26.50
#